data_AF-N4WRC4-F1
#
_entry.id   AF-N4WRC4-F1
#
_cell.length_a   1.000
_cell.length_b   1.000
_cell.length_c   1.000
_cell.angle_alpha   90.00
_cell.angle_beta   90.00
_cell.angle_gamma   90.00
#
_symmetry.space_group_name_H-M   'P 1'
#
loop_
_entity.id
_entity.type
_entity.pdbx_description
1 polymer ?
#
loop_
_entity_poly.entity_id
_entity_poly.type
_entity_poly.pdbx_seq_one_letter_code
_entity_poly.pdbx_strand_id
1 'polypeptide(L)' 'MGTIWVVLIAILALIAGVALGFFIARKYMMNYLKKNPPINEQMLRTMMMQMGQKHRKRKLNK' A
#
# COMPACT_ATOMS: atom_id res chain seq x y z
N MET A 1 -28.15 12.53 -31.37
CA MET A 1 -27.03 11.60 -31.62
C MET A 1 -25.69 12.00 -30.98
N GLY A 2 -25.57 13.09 -30.21
CA GLY A 2 -24.30 13.47 -29.55
C GLY A 2 -24.19 13.10 -28.06
N THR A 3 -25.31 12.93 -27.37
CA THR A 3 -25.35 12.73 -25.91
C THR A 3 -24.80 11.36 -25.47
N ILE A 4 -25.05 10.29 -26.24
CA ILE A 4 -24.57 8.94 -25.93
C ILE A 4 -23.04 8.86 -25.91
N TRP A 5 -22.38 9.55 -26.85
CA TRP A 5 -20.91 9.51 -26.93
C TRP A 5 -20.25 10.26 -25.76
N VAL A 6 -20.85 11.37 -25.34
CA VAL A 6 -20.41 12.13 -24.15
C VAL A 6 -20.54 11.28 -22.88
N VAL A 7 -21.64 10.56 -22.72
CA VAL A 7 -21.85 9.68 -21.55
C VAL A 7 -20.81 8.55 -21.51
N LEU A 8 -20.49 7.97 -22.67
CA LEU A 8 -19.53 6.86 -22.77
C LEU A 8 -18.10 7.31 -22.44
N ILE A 9 -17.70 8.49 -22.94
CA ILE A 9 -16.40 9.10 -22.60
C ILE A 9 -16.35 9.50 -21.11
N ALA A 10 -17.43 10.02 -20.55
CA ALA A 10 -17.49 10.39 -19.13
C ALA A 10 -17.29 9.18 -18.20
N ILE A 11 -17.91 8.04 -18.53
CA ILE A 11 -17.72 6.79 -17.76
C ILE A 11 -16.29 6.28 -17.91
N LEU A 12 -15.74 6.29 -19.13
CA LEU A 12 -14.37 5.85 -19.37
C LEU A 12 -13.36 6.75 -18.63
N ALA A 13 -13.57 8.06 -18.61
CA ALA A 13 -12.76 9.03 -17.89
C ALA A 13 -12.86 8.85 -16.37
N LEU A 14 -14.03 8.51 -15.83
CA LEU A 14 -14.19 8.17 -14.41
C LEU A 14 -13.40 6.91 -14.04
N ILE A 15 -13.50 5.85 -14.84
CA ILE A 15 -12.77 4.60 -14.59
C ILE A 15 -11.26 4.83 -14.71
N ALA A 16 -10.82 5.52 -15.76
CA ALA A 16 -9.42 5.86 -15.97
C ALA A 16 -8.89 6.77 -14.86
N GLY A 17 -9.66 7.77 -14.42
CA GLY A 17 -9.30 8.68 -13.35
C GLY A 17 -9.15 7.98 -12.00
N VAL A 18 -10.06 7.07 -11.66
CA VAL A 18 -9.96 6.27 -10.43
C VAL A 18 -8.77 5.31 -10.49
N ALA A 19 -8.59 4.61 -11.63
CA ALA A 19 -7.47 3.69 -11.79
C ALA A 19 -6.11 4.40 -11.71
N LEU A 20 -5.96 5.53 -12.41
CA LEU A 20 -4.74 6.34 -12.39
C LEU A 20 -4.51 6.98 -11.02
N GLY A 21 -5.55 7.55 -10.42
CA GLY A 21 -5.49 8.17 -9.10
C GLY A 21 -5.07 7.18 -8.00
N PHE A 22 -5.65 5.99 -7.99
CA PHE A 22 -5.30 4.93 -7.03
C PHE A 22 -3.85 4.48 -7.20
N PHE A 23 -3.38 4.30 -8.44
CA PHE A 23 -2.03 3.82 -8.71
C PHE A 23 -0.97 4.86 -8.32
N ILE A 24 -1.21 6.14 -8.64
CA ILE A 24 -0.32 7.24 -8.27
C ILE A 24 -0.29 7.43 -6.76
N ALA A 25 -1.44 7.48 -6.09
CA ALA A 25 -1.52 7.65 -4.64
C ALA A 25 -0.79 6.51 -3.90
N ARG A 26 -0.98 5.26 -4.34
CA ARG A 26 -0.27 4.10 -3.77
C ARG A 26 1.25 4.22 -3.92
N LYS A 27 1.73 4.61 -5.10
CA LYS A 27 3.16 4.79 -5.36
C LYS A 27 3.74 5.94 -4.53
N TYR A 28 3.00 7.03 -4.41
CA TYR A 28 3.42 8.21 -3.64
C TYR A 28 3.52 7.89 -2.15
N MET A 29 2.52 7.19 -1.59
CA MET A 29 2.51 6.78 -0.19
C MET A 29 3.69 5.85 0.14
N MET A 30 3.98 4.88 -0.74
CA MET A 30 5.13 3.98 -0.58
C MET A 30 6.46 4.75 -0.62
N ASN A 31 6.61 5.71 -1.54
CA ASN A 31 7.81 6.53 -1.63
C ASN A 31 7.97 7.47 -0.43
N TYR A 32 6.88 8.01 0.11
CA TYR A 32 6.89 8.83 1.30
C TYR A 32 7.40 8.05 2.52
N LEU A 33 6.87 6.84 2.74
CA LEU A 33 7.32 5.94 3.81
C LEU A 33 8.77 5.48 3.66
N LYS A 34 9.29 5.38 2.43
CA LYS A 34 10.70 5.07 2.18
C LYS A 34 11.65 6.25 2.45
N LYS A 35 11.22 7.48 2.14
CA LYS A 35 12.06 8.68 2.31
C LYS A 35 12.19 9.12 3.78
N ASN A 36 11.12 8.99 4.56
CA ASN A 36 11.14 9.19 6.01
C ASN A 36 10.55 7.95 6.65
N PRO A 37 11.33 6.89 6.89
CA PRO A 37 10.84 5.70 7.57
C PRO A 37 10.25 6.14 8.92
N PRO A 38 8.92 6.06 9.10
CA PRO A 38 8.28 6.58 10.31
C PRO A 38 8.57 5.68 11.54
N ILE A 39 9.21 4.54 11.30
CA ILE A 39 9.44 3.49 12.28
C ILE A 39 10.93 3.16 12.22
N ASN A 40 11.66 3.64 13.23
CA ASN A 40 13.06 3.32 13.45
C ASN A 40 13.21 1.78 13.65
N GLU A 41 14.35 1.19 13.30
CA GLU A 41 14.60 -0.27 13.42
C GLU A 41 14.27 -0.85 14.82
N GLN A 42 14.51 -0.10 15.90
CA GLN A 42 14.08 -0.44 17.26
C GLN A 42 12.56 -0.49 17.39
N MET A 43 11.80 0.44 16.81
CA MET A 43 10.33 0.34 16.79
C MET A 43 9.87 -0.82 15.93
N LEU A 44 10.54 -1.11 14.81
CA LEU A 44 10.21 -2.27 13.97
C LEU A 44 10.46 -3.58 14.74
N ARG A 45 11.60 -3.67 15.44
CA ARG A 45 11.95 -4.78 16.34
C ARG A 45 10.96 -4.90 17.49
N THR A 46 10.52 -3.78 18.05
CA THR A 46 9.53 -3.74 19.13
C THR A 46 8.14 -4.16 18.63
N MET A 47 7.72 -3.72 17.43
CA MET A 47 6.49 -4.17 16.78
C MET A 47 6.55 -5.66 16.43
N MET A 48 7.68 -6.16 15.92
CA MET A 48 7.88 -7.59 15.68
C MET A 48 7.87 -8.41 16.97
N MET A 49 8.43 -7.89 18.07
CA MET A 49 8.38 -8.49 19.40
C MET A 49 6.96 -8.47 20.00
N GLN A 50 6.19 -7.39 19.77
CA GLN A 50 4.81 -7.23 20.25
C GLN A 50 3.80 -8.04 19.43
N MET A 51 4.04 -8.27 18.13
CA MET A 51 3.22 -9.13 17.27
C MET A 51 3.33 -10.62 17.59
N GLY A 52 3.92 -10.99 18.74
CA GLY A 52 4.00 -12.37 19.17
C GLY A 52 4.88 -13.22 18.26
N GLN A 53 5.96 -12.66 17.70
CA GLN A 53 7.08 -13.49 17.25
C GLN A 53 7.76 -14.11 18.48
N LYS A 54 7.08 -15.11 19.05
CA LYS A 54 7.63 -16.09 19.95
C LYS A 54 8.86 -16.63 19.24
N HIS A 55 10.04 -16.32 19.78
CA HIS A 55 11.29 -16.90 19.32
C HIS A 55 11.05 -18.40 19.12
N ARG A 56 11.15 -18.89 17.87
CA ARG A 56 11.24 -20.32 17.59
C ARG A 56 12.57 -20.84 18.13
N LYS A 57 12.75 -20.82 19.45
CA LYS A 57 13.71 -21.68 20.16
C LYS A 57 13.16 -23.11 20.25
N ARG A 58 12.68 -23.67 19.14
CA ARG A 58 12.19 -25.06 19.08
C ARG A 58 12.53 -25.69 17.72
N LYS A 59 13.82 -25.71 17.39
CA LYS A 59 14.46 -26.75 16.57
C LYS A 59 15.93 -26.89 16.99
N LEU A 60 16.14 -27.15 18.28
CA LEU A 60 17.45 -27.43 18.86
C LEU A 60 17.32 -28.62 19.82
N ASN A 61 16.60 -29.65 19.37
CA ASN A 61 16.57 -31.01 19.94
C ASN A 61 15.80 -31.91 18.95
N LYS A 62 16.51 -32.38 17.93
CA LYS A 62 16.62 -33.81 17.63
C LYS A 62 17.82 -34.04 16.73
#